data_AF-A0A6V7KKR0-F1
#
_entry.id   AF-A0A6V7KKR0-F1
#
_cell.length_a   1.000
_cell.length_b   1.000
_cell.length_c   1.000
_cell.angle_alpha   90.00
_cell.angle_beta   90.00
_cell.angle_gamma   90.00
#
_symmetry.space_group_name_H-M   'P 1'
#
loop_
_entity.id
_entity.type
_entity.pdbx_description
1 polymer ?
#
loop_
_entity_poly.entity_id
_entity_poly.type
_entity_poly.pdbx_seq_one_letter_code
_entity_poly.pdbx_strand_id
1 'polypeptide(L)' 'PWSGILFILLVVVFSLTTQNMAHKYYDPNANTSAFETALYASLHRPAFALSMIAIVVLLTVGEGL' A
#
# COMPACT_ATOMS: atom_id res chain seq x y z
N PRO A 1 -14.80 -8.34 -15.87
CA PRO A 1 -15.56 -8.26 -14.59
C PRO A 1 -14.75 -8.70 -13.36
N TRP A 2 -14.17 -9.91 -13.35
CA TRP A 2 -13.38 -10.41 -12.21
C TRP A 2 -12.05 -9.67 -12.00
N SER A 3 -11.38 -9.29 -13.10
CA SER A 3 -10.15 -8.49 -13.10
C SER A 3 -10.33 -7.14 -12.39
N GLY A 4 -11.37 -6.39 -12.73
CA GLY A 4 -11.69 -5.10 -12.10
C GLY A 4 -11.96 -5.22 -10.59
N ILE A 5 -12.73 -6.23 -10.15
CA ILE A 5 -13.00 -6.44 -8.72
C ILE A 5 -11.72 -6.78 -7.95
N LEU A 6 -10.88 -7.66 -8.51
CA LEU A 6 -9.60 -8.02 -7.90
C LEU A 6 -8.65 -6.82 -7.85
N PHE A 7 -8.67 -5.97 -8.88
CA PHE A 7 -7.89 -4.75 -8.90
C PHE A 7 -8.37 -3.74 -7.85
N ILE A 8 -9.69 -3.55 -7.69
CA ILE A 8 -10.26 -2.72 -6.62
C ILE A 8 -9.80 -3.23 -5.25
N LEU A 9 -9.92 -4.55 -5.01
CA LEU A 9 -9.49 -5.16 -3.75
C LEU A 9 -7.99 -4.96 -3.51
N LEU A 10 -7.17 -5.15 -4.54
CA LEU A 10 -5.73 -4.88 -4.47
C LEU A 10 -5.46 -3.43 -4.06
N VAL A 11 -6.08 -2.46 -4.73
CA VAL A 11 -5.89 -1.03 -4.45
C VAL A 11 -6.28 -0.69 -3.01
N VAL A 12 -7.44 -1.17 -2.55
CA VAL A 12 -7.94 -0.90 -1.20
C VAL A 12 -7.04 -1.54 -0.14
N VAL A 13 -6.75 -2.84 -0.27
CA VAL A 13 -5.91 -3.57 0.70
C VAL A 13 -4.52 -2.97 0.75
N PHE A 14 -3.90 -2.73 -0.40
CA PHE A 14 -2.54 -2.21 -0.47
C PHE A 14 -2.44 -0.78 0.10
N SER A 15 -3.44 0.07 -0.12
CA SER A 15 -3.52 1.40 0.47
C SER A 15 -3.67 1.37 1.99
N LEU A 16 -4.53 0.49 2.51
CA LEU A 16 -4.71 0.33 3.96
C LEU A 16 -3.45 -0.25 4.62
N THR A 17 -2.83 -1.26 4.02
CA THR A 17 -1.61 -1.88 4.55
C THR A 17 -0.46 -0.89 4.60
N THR A 18 -0.24 -0.10 3.55
CA THR A 18 0.84 0.89 3.52
C THR A 18 0.66 1.95 4.61
N GLN A 19 -0.56 2.47 4.81
CA GLN A 19 -0.85 3.42 5.89
C GLN A 19 -0.73 2.81 7.29
N ASN A 20 -1.21 1.58 7.49
CA ASN A 20 -1.10 0.89 8.76
C ASN A 20 0.37 0.63 9.15
N MET A 21 1.19 0.24 8.17
CA MET A 21 2.64 0.11 8.37
C MET A 21 3.26 1.46 8.75
N ALA A 22 2.89 2.55 8.07
CA ALA A 22 3.37 3.88 8.46
C ALA A 22 3.07 4.19 9.93
N HIS A 23 1.82 3.95 10.36
CA HIS A 23 1.43 4.16 11.74
C HIS A 23 2.27 3.35 12.74
N LYS A 24 2.50 2.07 12.46
CA LYS A 24 3.35 1.19 13.29
C LYS A 24 4.78 1.73 13.46
N TYR A 25 5.38 2.26 12.39
CA TYR A 25 6.75 2.76 12.41
C TYR A 25 6.89 4.21 12.89
N TYR A 26 5.78 4.94 13.04
CA TYR A 26 5.76 6.25 13.71
C TYR A 26 5.62 6.16 15.24
N ASP A 27 5.17 5.02 15.78
CA ASP A 27 5.09 4.81 17.22
C ASP A 27 6.49 4.55 17.81
N PRO A 28 7.02 5.46 18.64
CA PRO A 28 8.35 5.28 19.25
C PRO A 28 8.40 4.13 20.26
N ASN A 29 7.24 3.60 20.69
CA ASN A 29 7.15 2.46 21.59
C ASN A 29 7.08 1.11 20.85
N ALA A 30 7.00 1.13 19.52
CA ALA A 30 6.95 -0.08 18.73
C ALA A 30 8.31 -0.79 18.74
N ASN A 31 8.34 -2.01 19.28
CA ASN A 31 9.52 -2.87 19.19
C ASN A 31 9.49 -3.62 17.84
N THR A 32 10.17 -3.07 16.84
CA THR A 32 10.32 -3.71 15.52
C THR A 32 11.66 -4.42 15.42
N SER A 33 11.69 -5.55 14.70
CA SER A 33 12.96 -6.23 14.43
C SER A 33 13.83 -5.42 13.45
N ALA A 34 15.15 -5.59 13.51
CA ALA A 34 16.08 -4.88 12.62
C ALA A 34 15.80 -5.20 11.13
N PHE A 35 15.49 -6.46 10.82
CA PHE A 35 15.15 -6.88 9.46
C PHE A 35 13.84 -6.25 8.97
N GLU A 36 12.80 -6.26 9.80
CA GLU A 36 11.51 -5.65 9.44
C GLU A 36 11.67 -4.15 9.19
N THR A 37 12.46 -3.48 10.03
CA THR A 37 12.75 -2.04 9.91
C THR A 37 13.53 -1.72 8.63
N ALA A 38 14.53 -2.53 8.27
CA ALA A 38 15.26 -2.38 7.01
C ALA A 38 14.35 -2.60 5.78
N LEU A 39 13.45 -3.58 5.86
CA LEU A 39 12.49 -3.87 4.80
C LEU A 39 11.47 -2.74 4.65
N TYR A 40 10.96 -2.20 5.76
CA TYR A 40 10.09 -1.03 5.75
C TYR A 40 10.81 0.20 5.18
N ALA A 41 12.04 0.49 5.63
CA ALA A 41 12.81 1.65 5.18
C ALA A 41 13.09 1.61 3.66
N SER A 42 13.29 0.42 3.09
CA SER A 42 13.53 0.23 1.66
C SER A 42 12.26 0.22 0.80
N LEU A 43 11.17 -0.40 1.28
CA LEU A 43 9.99 -0.68 0.46
C LEU A 43 8.79 0.23 0.72
N HIS A 44 8.70 0.89 1.87
CA HIS A 44 7.49 1.63 2.23
C HIS A 44 7.20 2.80 1.28
N ARG A 45 8.21 3.64 0.99
CA ARG A 45 8.06 4.78 0.08
C ARG A 45 7.62 4.37 -1.33
N PRO A 46 8.29 3.42 -2.02
CA PRO A 46 7.82 2.98 -3.33
C PRO A 46 6.45 2.27 -3.27
N ALA A 47 6.17 1.48 -2.24
CA ALA A 47 4.86 0.86 -2.06
C ALA A 47 3.74 1.89 -1.89
N PHE A 48 3.98 2.96 -1.13
CA PHE A 48 3.03 4.06 -0.99
C PHE A 48 2.82 4.83 -2.31
N ALA A 49 3.88 5.09 -3.06
CA ALA A 49 3.75 5.72 -4.38
C ALA A 49 2.92 4.85 -5.35
N LEU A 50 3.17 3.54 -5.35
CA LEU A 50 2.40 2.59 -6.15
C LEU A 50 0.92 2.54 -5.75
N SER A 51 0.61 2.61 -4.44
CA SER A 51 -0.79 2.62 -3.99
C SER A 51 -1.52 3.87 -4.48
N MET A 52 -0.89 5.05 -4.43
CA MET A 52 -1.47 6.29 -4.95
C MET A 52 -1.70 6.25 -6.46
N ILE A 53 -0.73 5.74 -7.22
CA ILE A 53 -0.87 5.60 -8.68
C ILE A 53 -1.99 4.60 -9.02
N ALA A 54 -2.09 3.49 -8.29
CA ALA A 54 -3.12 2.48 -8.54
C ALA A 54 -4.54 3.02 -8.26
N ILE A 55 -4.71 3.90 -7.27
CA ILE A 55 -5.97 4.64 -7.06
C ILE A 55 -6.31 5.51 -8.28
N VAL A 56 -5.34 6.27 -8.80
CA VAL A 56 -5.56 7.10 -9.99
C VAL A 56 -6.00 6.22 -11.18
N VAL A 57 -5.29 5.12 -11.44
CA VAL A 57 -5.65 4.17 -12.50
C VAL A 57 -7.06 3.62 -12.31
N LEU A 58 -7.44 3.27 -11.08
CA LEU A 58 -8.79 2.79 -10.79
C LEU A 58 -9.85 3.86 -11.12
N LEU A 59 -9.61 5.12 -10.77
CA LEU A 59 -10.54 6.21 -11.02
C LEU A 59 -10.62 6.61 -12.49
N THR A 60 -9.50 6.54 -13.23
CA THR A 60 -9.43 7.01 -14.63
C THR A 60 -9.69 5.93 -15.67
N VAL A 61 -9.41 4.65 -15.35
CA VAL A 61 -9.50 3.51 -16.28
C VAL A 61 -10.53 2.47 -15.79
N GLY A 62 -11.26 2.75 -14.71
CA GLY A 62 -12.17 1.80 -14.05
C GLY A 62 -13.22 1.14 -14.94
N GLU A 63 -13.64 1.79 -16.04
CA GLU A 63 -14.60 1.21 -16.99
C GLU A 63 -13.95 0.21 -17.99
N GLY A 64 -12.63 0.21 -18.12
CA GLY A 64 -11.87 -0.60 -19.09
C GLY A 64 -11.06 -1.76 -18.49
N LEU A 65 -11.19 -2.04 -17.18
CA LEU A 65 -10.42 -3.04 -16.42
C LEU A 65 -11.13 -4.40 -16.21
#